data_AF-A0A8T4S5S3-F1
#
_entry.id   AF-A0A8T4S5S3-F1
#
_cell.length_a   1.000
_cell.length_b   1.000
_cell.length_c   1.000
_cell.angle_alpha   90.00
_cell.angle_beta   90.00
_cell.angle_gamma   90.00
#
_symmetry.space_group_name_H-M   'P 1'
#
loop_
_entity.id
_entity.type
_entity.pdbx_description
1 polymer ?
#
loop_
_entity_poly.entity_id
_entity_poly.type
_entity_poly.pdbx_seq_one_letter_code
_entity_poly.pdbx_strand_id
1 'polypeptide(L)'
;MNSITNNGQVEKIRHSCAHVLAQAVKELYPKSKLGIGPVIENGFYYDFDNLEIKEENLKRIEDKMRETTRKDYKFVESRKTRNESQIILKDEPYKLELLKDLKDDEITFYQDSDFIDLCKGPHVNSKTRKN
;
A
#
# COMPACT_ATOMS: atom_id res chain seq x y z
N MET A 1 -32.46 6.02 -0.52
CA MET A 1 -31.30 6.82 -0.96
C MET A 1 -30.24 6.73 0.12
N ASN A 2 -29.20 5.90 -0.05
CA ASN A 2 -28.02 5.83 0.84
C ASN A 2 -26.81 5.17 0.13
N SER A 3 -26.70 5.37 -1.19
CA SER A 3 -25.72 4.69 -2.05
C SER A 3 -24.39 5.46 -2.18
N ILE A 4 -24.34 6.73 -1.78
CA ILE A 4 -23.17 7.60 -2.04
C ILE A 4 -22.16 7.57 -0.87
N THR A 5 -22.59 7.24 0.35
CA THR A 5 -21.72 7.20 1.55
C THR A 5 -20.99 5.87 1.73
N ASN A 6 -21.46 4.77 1.14
CA ASN A 6 -20.87 3.43 1.32
C ASN A 6 -19.67 3.17 0.39
N ASN A 7 -19.71 3.65 -0.86
CA ASN A 7 -18.66 3.36 -1.85
C ASN A 7 -17.30 3.95 -1.45
N GLY A 8 -17.26 5.20 -0.99
CA GLY A 8 -16.00 5.84 -0.59
C GLY A 8 -15.36 5.24 0.67
N GLN A 9 -16.13 4.58 1.55
CA GLN A 9 -15.55 3.86 2.70
C GLN A 9 -14.97 2.51 2.28
N VAL A 10 -15.69 1.77 1.42
CA VAL A 10 -15.22 0.49 0.88
C VAL A 10 -13.96 0.67 0.03
N GLU A 11 -13.89 1.72 -0.78
CA GLU A 11 -12.69 2.08 -1.54
C GLU A 11 -11.50 2.35 -0.63
N LYS A 12 -11.68 3.13 0.45
CA LYS A 12 -10.61 3.36 1.44
C LYS A 12 -10.14 2.06 2.09
N ILE A 13 -11.06 1.18 2.46
CA ILE A 13 -10.73 -0.14 3.03
C ILE A 13 -9.91 -0.95 2.03
N ARG A 14 -10.38 -1.07 0.79
CA ARG A 14 -9.69 -1.83 -0.27
C ARG A 14 -8.30 -1.25 -0.56
N HIS A 15 -8.17 0.06 -0.62
CA HIS A 15 -6.89 0.73 -0.83
C HIS A 15 -5.92 0.47 0.34
N SER A 16 -6.43 0.55 1.57
CA SER A 16 -5.67 0.16 2.75
C SER A 16 -5.29 -1.32 2.76
N CYS A 17 -6.15 -2.22 2.29
CA CYS A 17 -5.82 -3.63 2.15
C CYS A 17 -4.72 -3.86 1.11
N ALA A 18 -4.67 -3.08 0.02
CA ALA A 18 -3.56 -3.13 -0.94
C ALA A 18 -2.22 -2.79 -0.28
N HIS A 19 -2.18 -1.77 0.59
CA HIS A 19 -0.98 -1.45 1.36
C HIS A 19 -0.61 -2.55 2.36
N VAL A 20 -1.59 -3.14 3.05
CA VAL A 20 -1.35 -4.27 3.95
C VAL A 20 -0.79 -5.48 3.19
N LEU A 21 -1.27 -5.74 1.97
CA LEU A 21 -0.72 -6.77 1.09
C LEU A 21 0.73 -6.46 0.72
N ALA A 22 1.02 -5.24 0.28
CA ALA A 22 2.38 -4.81 -0.07
C ALA A 22 3.34 -4.95 1.12
N GLN A 23 2.92 -4.51 2.32
CA GLN A 23 3.69 -4.68 3.53
C GLN A 23 3.95 -6.16 3.84
N ALA A 24 2.90 -7.00 3.82
CA ALA A 24 3.03 -8.43 4.10
C ALA A 24 4.00 -9.11 3.12
N VAL A 25 3.92 -8.76 1.83
CA VAL A 25 4.83 -9.26 0.79
C VAL A 25 6.25 -8.75 1.03
N LYS A 26 6.48 -7.48 1.36
CA LYS A 26 7.82 -6.95 1.66
C LYS A 26 8.43 -7.58 2.90
N GLU A 27 7.64 -7.90 3.93
CA GLU A 27 8.13 -8.59 5.13
C GLU A 27 8.50 -10.05 4.84
N LEU A 28 7.72 -10.76 4.02
CA LEU A 28 7.98 -12.16 3.66
C LEU A 28 9.04 -12.31 2.56
N TYR A 29 9.11 -11.35 1.63
CA TYR A 29 9.93 -11.36 0.42
C TYR A 29 10.61 -9.99 0.25
N PRO A 30 11.64 -9.66 1.06
CA PRO A 30 12.23 -8.31 1.09
C PRO A 30 12.84 -7.82 -0.23
N LYS A 31 13.21 -8.75 -1.12
CA LYS A 31 13.79 -8.46 -2.43
C LYS A 31 12.76 -8.12 -3.52
N SER A 32 11.48 -8.34 -3.26
CA SER A 32 10.40 -7.98 -4.19
C SER A 32 10.38 -6.47 -4.43
N LYS A 33 9.94 -6.07 -5.63
CA LYS A 33 9.80 -4.66 -6.03
C LYS A 33 8.34 -4.30 -6.18
N LEU A 34 7.96 -3.12 -5.71
CA LEU A 34 6.59 -2.62 -5.69
C LEU A 34 6.26 -1.87 -6.97
N GLY A 35 5.20 -2.29 -7.65
CA GLY A 35 4.60 -1.58 -8.77
C GLY A 35 3.43 -0.68 -8.33
N ILE A 36 2.25 -0.91 -8.92
CA ILE A 36 1.01 -0.20 -8.63
C ILE A 36 0.03 -1.09 -7.86
N GLY A 37 -0.81 -0.49 -7.02
CA GLY A 37 -1.82 -1.22 -6.25
C GLY A 37 -3.16 -0.52 -6.16
N PRO A 38 -3.90 -0.36 -7.27
CA PRO A 38 -5.15 0.36 -7.29
C PRO A 38 -6.32 -0.46 -6.73
N VAL A 39 -7.37 0.25 -6.33
CA VAL A 39 -8.69 -0.32 -6.09
C VAL A 39 -9.38 -0.59 -7.42
N ILE A 40 -10.11 -1.70 -7.51
CA ILE A 40 -10.97 -2.06 -8.64
C ILE A 40 -12.41 -2.28 -8.15
N GLU A 41 -13.36 -2.44 -9.08
CA GLU A 41 -14.81 -2.50 -8.79
C GLU A 41 -15.18 -3.43 -7.63
N ASN A 42 -14.54 -4.60 -7.56
CA ASN A 42 -14.85 -5.63 -6.55
C ASN A 42 -13.65 -6.04 -5.68
N GLY A 43 -12.59 -5.23 -5.64
CA GLY A 43 -11.40 -5.58 -4.87
C GLY A 43 -10.25 -4.59 -5.03
N PHE A 44 -9.05 -5.12 -4.95
CA PHE A 44 -7.79 -4.41 -5.20
C PHE A 44 -6.78 -5.44 -5.72
N TYR A 45 -5.71 -4.97 -6.32
CA TYR A 45 -4.54 -5.79 -6.60
C TYR A 45 -3.28 -5.01 -6.23
N TYR A 46 -2.12 -5.67 -6.30
CA TYR A 46 -0.83 -5.01 -6.19
C TYR A 46 0.17 -5.76 -7.07
N ASP A 47 0.86 -5.02 -7.94
CA ASP A 47 1.88 -5.58 -8.83
C ASP A 47 3.21 -5.71 -8.10
N PHE A 48 3.80 -6.89 -8.19
CA PHE A 48 5.11 -7.18 -7.63
C PHE A 48 6.03 -7.75 -8.70
N ASP A 49 7.29 -7.31 -8.67
CA ASP A 49 8.37 -7.92 -9.44
C ASP A 49 9.39 -8.58 -8.50
N ASN A 50 10.23 -9.47 -9.05
CA ASN A 50 11.21 -10.27 -8.32
C ASN A 50 10.57 -11.07 -7.17
N LEU A 51 9.42 -11.66 -7.47
CA LEU A 51 8.60 -12.42 -6.55
C LEU A 51 7.99 -13.62 -7.28
N GLU A 52 8.32 -14.83 -6.81
CA GLU A 52 7.68 -16.06 -7.26
C GLU A 52 6.65 -16.51 -6.22
N ILE A 53 5.38 -16.52 -6.62
CA ILE A 53 4.27 -16.99 -5.79
C ILE A 53 3.69 -18.26 -6.42
N LYS A 54 3.50 -19.27 -5.58
CA LYS A 54 2.63 -20.42 -5.84
C LYS A 54 1.38 -20.31 -4.98
N GLU A 55 0.35 -21.06 -5.32
CA GLU A 55 -0.93 -21.07 -4.60
C GLU A 55 -0.76 -21.34 -3.09
N GLU A 56 0.16 -22.24 -2.72
CA GLU A 56 0.53 -22.53 -1.34
C GLU A 56 1.08 -21.33 -0.54
N ASN A 57 1.66 -20.33 -1.21
CA ASN A 57 2.18 -19.12 -0.57
C ASN A 57 1.06 -18.13 -0.23
N LEU A 58 -0.08 -18.18 -0.94
CA LEU A 58 -1.19 -17.24 -0.74
C LEU A 58 -1.71 -17.28 0.68
N LYS A 59 -1.84 -18.49 1.26
CA LYS A 59 -2.27 -18.65 2.65
C LYS A 59 -1.30 -17.96 3.63
N ARG A 60 0.00 -18.08 3.40
CA ARG A 60 1.03 -17.45 4.25
C ARG A 60 0.99 -15.94 4.14
N ILE A 61 0.77 -15.40 2.94
CA ILE A 61 0.61 -13.96 2.71
C ILE A 61 -0.65 -13.45 3.42
N GLU A 62 -1.77 -14.15 3.30
CA GLU A 62 -3.03 -13.79 3.96
C GLU A 62 -2.89 -13.82 5.50
N ASP A 63 -2.29 -14.87 6.05
CA ASP A 63 -2.03 -14.98 7.49
C ASP A 63 -1.15 -13.80 7.97
N LYS A 64 -0.16 -13.41 7.16
CA LYS A 64 0.69 -12.25 7.44
C LYS A 64 -0.07 -10.93 7.36
N MET A 65 -0.94 -10.75 6.37
CA MET A 65 -1.82 -9.59 6.29
C MET A 65 -2.70 -9.47 7.54
N ARG A 66 -3.26 -10.59 8.01
CA ARG A 66 -4.07 -10.63 9.26
C ARG A 66 -3.24 -10.32 10.50
N GLU A 67 -1.97 -10.73 10.55
CA GLU A 67 -1.04 -10.33 11.61
C GLU A 67 -0.82 -8.81 11.59
N THR A 68 -0.56 -8.24 10.41
CA THR A 68 -0.33 -6.80 10.23
C THR A 68 -1.54 -5.97 10.64
N THR A 69 -2.77 -6.37 10.31
CA THR A 69 -3.98 -5.61 10.70
C THR A 69 -4.27 -5.65 12.20
N ARG A 70 -3.80 -6.69 12.92
CA ARG A 70 -3.96 -6.78 14.38
C ARG A 70 -3.04 -5.83 15.12
N LYS A 71 -1.90 -5.47 14.52
CA LYS A 71 -1.01 -4.44 15.08
C LYS A 71 -1.72 -3.10 14.94
N ASP A 72 -1.86 -2.35 16.03
CA ASP A 72 -2.67 -1.11 16.10
C ASP A 72 -2.00 0.10 15.41
N TYR A 73 -1.24 -0.16 14.34
CA TYR A 73 -0.51 0.85 13.62
C TYR A 73 -1.45 1.73 12.81
N LYS A 74 -1.10 3.01 12.76
CA LYS A 74 -1.81 4.03 12.02
C LYS A 74 -1.08 4.23 10.69
N PHE A 75 -1.83 4.30 9.59
CA PHE A 75 -1.29 4.91 8.37
C PHE A 75 -0.97 6.37 8.69
N VAL A 76 0.31 6.71 8.68
CA VAL A 76 0.78 8.09 8.85
C VAL A 76 1.08 8.66 7.47
N GLU A 77 0.33 9.69 7.09
CA GLU A 77 0.62 10.46 5.89
C GLU A 77 1.85 11.34 6.14
N SER A 78 2.75 11.38 5.19
CA SER A 78 3.84 12.36 5.16
C SER A 78 4.01 12.93 3.76
N ARG A 79 4.46 14.18 3.69
CA ARG A 79 4.80 14.85 2.44
C ARG A 79 6.30 14.99 2.34
N LYS A 80 6.83 14.72 1.15
CA LYS A 80 8.25 14.71 0.85
C LYS A 80 8.51 15.53 -0.40
N THR A 81 9.65 16.19 -0.42
CA THR A 81 10.18 16.79 -1.65
C THR A 81 10.52 15.68 -2.65
N ARG A 82 10.62 16.04 -3.93
CA ARG A 82 11.05 15.11 -4.97
C ARG A 82 12.41 14.47 -4.68
N ASN A 83 13.37 15.23 -4.14
CA ASN A 83 14.70 14.74 -3.80
C ASN A 83 14.66 13.72 -2.65
N GLU A 84 13.92 14.02 -1.58
CA GLU A 84 13.71 13.04 -0.49
C GLU A 84 13.01 11.77 -0.99
N SER A 85 12.02 11.94 -1.87
CA SER A 85 11.28 10.82 -2.48
C SER A 85 12.20 9.89 -3.28
N GLN A 86 13.16 10.44 -4.03
CA GLN A 86 14.16 9.64 -4.75
C GLN A 86 15.04 8.83 -3.80
N ILE A 87 15.40 9.38 -2.64
CA ILE A 87 16.20 8.68 -1.64
C ILE A 87 15.40 7.55 -0.99
N ILE A 88 14.14 7.80 -0.63
CA ILE A 88 13.24 6.80 -0.04
C ILE A 88 13.00 5.65 -1.01
N LEU A 89 12.78 5.96 -2.29
CA LEU A 89 12.42 5.00 -3.33
C LEU A 89 13.63 4.43 -4.07
N LYS A 90 14.86 4.66 -3.61
CA LYS A 90 16.10 4.28 -4.33
C LYS A 90 16.14 2.80 -4.75
N ASP A 91 15.51 1.94 -3.95
CA ASP A 91 15.46 0.49 -4.17
C ASP A 91 14.16 0.02 -4.86
N GLU A 92 13.25 0.93 -5.21
CA GLU A 92 11.95 0.65 -5.82
C GLU A 92 11.86 1.27 -7.22
N PRO A 93 12.38 0.60 -8.27
CA PRO A 93 12.57 1.18 -9.59
C PRO A 93 11.26 1.65 -10.24
N TYR A 94 10.19 0.87 -10.12
CA TYR A 94 8.87 1.22 -10.66
C TYR A 94 8.26 2.45 -9.97
N LYS A 95 8.49 2.62 -8.67
CA LYS A 95 8.06 3.82 -7.94
C LYS A 95 8.88 5.05 -8.33
N LEU A 96 10.16 4.88 -8.66
CA LEU A 96 10.99 5.97 -9.20
C LEU A 96 10.51 6.40 -10.60
N GLU A 97 10.07 5.47 -11.44
CA GLU A 97 9.43 5.79 -12.72
C GLU A 97 8.14 6.56 -12.51
N LEU A 98 7.24 6.05 -11.66
CA LEU A 98 6.00 6.75 -11.30
C LEU A 98 6.27 8.16 -10.77
N LEU A 99 7.29 8.33 -9.93
CA LEU A 99 7.71 9.63 -9.41
C LEU A 99 8.07 10.61 -10.54
N LYS A 100 8.76 10.17 -11.60
CA LYS A 100 9.12 11.03 -12.74
C LYS A 100 7.89 11.58 -13.45
N ASP A 101 6.81 10.79 -13.52
CA ASP A 101 5.57 11.18 -14.21
C ASP A 101 4.66 12.08 -13.37
N LEU A 102 4.88 12.14 -12.05
CA LEU A 102 4.17 13.08 -11.19
C LEU A 102 4.57 14.52 -11.50
N LYS A 103 3.58 15.40 -11.67
CA LYS A 103 3.79 16.85 -11.86
C LYS A 103 3.74 17.64 -10.55
N ASP A 104 3.35 16.97 -9.47
CA ASP A 104 3.21 17.61 -8.16
C ASP A 104 4.59 17.88 -7.54
N ASP A 105 4.69 19.03 -6.85
CA ASP A 105 5.90 19.42 -6.12
C ASP A 105 6.01 18.70 -4.77
N GLU A 106 4.87 18.45 -4.12
CA GLU A 106 4.77 17.66 -2.88
C GLU A 106 4.35 16.22 -3.19
N ILE A 107 5.20 15.26 -2.83
CA ILE A 107 4.94 13.84 -3.01
C ILE A 107 4.43 13.25 -1.70
N THR A 108 3.29 12.57 -1.77
CA THR A 108 2.65 11.99 -0.59
C THR A 108 3.08 10.53 -0.42
N PHE A 109 3.37 10.18 0.83
CA PHE A 109 3.68 8.83 1.25
C PHE A 109 2.78 8.44 2.42
N TYR A 110 2.46 7.15 2.49
CA TYR A 110 1.81 6.56 3.65
C TYR A 110 2.73 5.53 4.28
N GLN A 111 2.96 5.69 5.58
CA GLN A 111 3.79 4.80 6.37
C GLN A 111 2.93 3.98 7.34
N ASP A 112 3.23 2.69 7.44
CA ASP A 112 2.68 1.75 8.40
C ASP A 112 3.82 0.97 9.06
N SER A 113 4.12 1.29 10.32
CA SER A 113 5.32 0.80 11.01
C SER A 113 6.59 1.12 10.20
N ASP A 114 7.31 0.10 9.72
CA ASP A 114 8.56 0.25 8.97
C ASP A 114 8.32 0.24 7.45
N PHE A 115 7.08 0.00 7.01
CA PHE A 115 6.70 0.01 5.61
C PHE A 115 6.26 1.41 5.18
N ILE A 116 6.79 1.90 4.05
CA ILE A 116 6.43 3.18 3.47
C ILE A 116 6.13 2.99 1.98
N ASP A 117 5.06 3.61 1.50
CA ASP A 117 4.67 3.53 0.10
C ASP A 117 4.29 4.90 -0.47
N LEU A 118 4.65 5.14 -1.73
CA LEU A 118 4.25 6.32 -2.49
C LEU A 118 2.80 6.16 -2.91
N CYS A 119 1.94 7.03 -2.40
CA CYS A 119 0.51 6.95 -2.60
C CYS A 119 -0.17 8.29 -2.28
N LYS A 120 -1.23 8.62 -3.03
CA LYS A 120 -2.05 9.83 -2.82
C LYS A 120 -3.20 9.63 -1.81
N GLY A 121 -3.41 8.40 -1.33
CA GLY A 121 -4.52 8.06 -0.44
C GLY A 121 -5.89 8.23 -1.12
N PRO A 122 -6.98 8.36 -0.34
CA PRO A 122 -7.05 8.28 1.11
C PRO A 122 -7.02 6.84 1.65
N HIS A 123 -6.65 6.68 2.92
CA HIS A 123 -6.65 5.40 3.65
C HIS A 123 -7.58 5.41 4.86
N VAL A 124 -7.88 4.22 5.41
CA VAL A 124 -8.63 4.11 6.67
C VAL A 124 -7.79 4.52 7.87
N ASN A 125 -8.45 5.08 8.89
CA ASN A 125 -7.84 5.28 10.20
C ASN A 125 -7.72 3.94 10.96
N SER A 126 -6.82 3.85 11.95
CA SER A 126 -6.55 2.59 12.67
C SER A 126 -7.80 1.96 13.31
N LYS A 127 -8.76 2.79 13.74
CA LYS A 127 -9.99 2.33 14.41
C LYS A 127 -10.88 1.45 13.53
N THR A 128 -10.77 1.55 12.20
CA THR A 128 -11.64 0.82 11.27
C THR A 128 -11.03 -0.51 10.79
N ARG A 129 -9.75 -0.79 11.10
CA ARG A 129 -9.03 -1.99 10.62
C ARG A 129 -9.39 -3.30 11.37
N LYS A 130 -10.19 -3.23 12.43
CA LYS A 130 -10.40 -4.34 13.40
C LYS A 130 -11.73 -5.09 13.26
N ASN A 131 -12.53 -4.82 12.23
CA ASN A 131 -13.81 -5.50 12.03
C ASN A 131 -13.68 -6.73 11.13
#